data_AF-A0A936VGP3-F1
#
_entry.id   AF-A0A936VGP3-F1
#
_cell.length_a   1.000
_cell.length_b   1.000
_cell.length_c   1.000
_cell.angle_alpha   90.00
_cell.angle_beta   90.00
_cell.angle_gamma   90.00
#
_symmetry.space_group_name_H-M   'P 1'
#
loop_
_entity.id
_entity.type
_entity.pdbx_description
1 polymer ?
#
loop_
_entity_poly.entity_id
_entity_poly.type
_entity_poly.pdbx_seq_one_letter_code
_entity_poly.pdbx_strand_id
1 'polypeptide(L)' 'MGSRETHTATRIYSTITELIYVPNEVSDGVYLLNLQIAPFATDAAPSRPMLLKQL' A
#
# COMPACT_ATOMS: atom_id res chain seq x y z
N MET A 1 -13.47 -20.28 -7.96
CA MET A 1 -12.54 -19.17 -7.69
C MET A 1 -11.75 -19.51 -6.43
N GLY A 2 -10.42 -19.37 -6.47
CA GLY A 2 -9.54 -19.93 -5.45
C GLY A 2 -9.60 -19.15 -4.13
N SER A 3 -10.32 -19.68 -3.16
CA SER A 3 -10.11 -19.33 -1.75
C SER A 3 -8.89 -20.10 -1.28
N ARG A 4 -7.81 -19.40 -0.91
CA ARG A 4 -6.66 -20.01 -0.23
C ARG A 4 -6.84 -19.76 1.26
N GLU A 5 -6.66 -20.81 2.05
CA GLU A 5 -6.61 -20.75 3.51
C GLU A 5 -5.62 -19.67 3.96
N THR A 6 -6.08 -18.74 4.80
CA THR A 6 -5.22 -17.71 5.38
C THR A 6 -4.29 -18.36 6.40
N HIS A 7 -2.98 -18.32 6.15
CA HIS A 7 -2.00 -18.87 7.08
C HIS A 7 -2.02 -18.09 8.41
N THR A 8 -1.73 -18.75 9.54
CA THR A 8 -1.81 -18.14 10.88
C THR A 8 -1.02 -16.82 11.04
N ALA A 9 0.00 -16.59 10.20
CA ALA A 9 0.81 -15.37 10.20
C ALA A 9 0.24 -14.21 9.36
N THR A 10 -0.96 -14.34 8.78
CA THR A 10 -1.58 -13.30 7.94
C THR A 10 -1.88 -12.06 8.77
N ARG A 11 -1.44 -10.88 8.31
CA ARG A 11 -1.79 -9.60 8.96
C ARG A 11 -3.23 -9.23 8.62
N ILE A 12 -4.10 -9.31 9.62
CA ILE A 12 -5.55 -9.07 9.47
C ILE A 12 -5.95 -7.59 9.68
N TYR A 13 -5.06 -6.75 10.19
CA TYR A 13 -5.27 -5.31 10.41
C TYR A 13 -4.31 -4.48 9.55
N SER A 14 -4.30 -4.76 8.25
CA SER A 14 -3.49 -4.05 7.28
C SER A 14 -4.29 -3.73 6.02
N THR A 15 -3.98 -2.59 5.41
CA THR A 15 -4.51 -2.22 4.09
C THR A 15 -3.74 -2.96 2.99
N ILE A 16 -4.43 -3.33 1.92
CA ILE A 16 -3.80 -3.76 0.66
C ILE A 16 -3.79 -2.54 -0.27
N THR A 17 -2.63 -2.20 -0.84
CA THR A 17 -2.49 -1.16 -1.88
C THR A 17 -2.13 -1.85 -3.18
N GLU A 18 -2.90 -1.60 -4.23
CA GLU A 18 -2.72 -2.15 -5.57
C GLU A 18 -2.52 -1.04 -6.60
N LEU A 19 -2.04 -1.40 -7.80
CA LEU A 19 -1.86 -0.49 -8.93
C LEU A 19 -0.90 0.69 -8.69
N ILE A 20 0.03 0.57 -7.73
CA ILE A 20 1.11 1.54 -7.56
C ILE A 20 2.08 1.49 -8.75
N TYR A 21 2.49 2.66 -9.21
CA TYR A 21 3.59 2.82 -10.18
C TYR A 21 4.74 3.56 -9.51
N VAL A 22 5.95 3.04 -9.65
CA VAL A 22 7.19 3.67 -9.19
C VAL A 22 8.12 3.80 -10.41
N PRO A 23 8.63 5.01 -10.73
CA PRO A 23 9.59 5.18 -11.82
C PRO A 23 10.89 4.42 -11.57
N ASN A 24 11.54 3.94 -12.63
CA ASN A 24 12.75 3.12 -12.54
C ASN A 24 13.97 3.90 -12.00
N GLU A 25 13.95 5.23 -12.08
CA GLU A 25 14.98 6.09 -11.51
C GLU A 25 14.96 6.17 -9.97
N VAL A 26 13.88 5.69 -9.33
CA VAL A 26 13.80 5.63 -7.86
C VAL A 26 14.64 4.45 -7.38
N SER A 27 15.67 4.73 -6.59
CA SER A 27 16.54 3.69 -6.03
C SER A 27 15.83 2.86 -4.96
N ASP A 28 16.11 1.57 -4.92
CA ASP A 28 15.66 0.66 -3.85
C ASP A 28 16.15 1.15 -2.48
N GLY A 29 15.31 0.99 -1.46
CA GLY A 29 15.66 1.37 -0.08
C GLY A 29 14.45 1.62 0.80
N VAL A 30 14.71 2.14 2.01
CA VAL A 30 13.67 2.51 2.97
C VAL A 30 13.24 3.95 2.70
N TYR A 31 11.92 4.15 2.58
CA TYR A 31 11.29 5.45 2.44
C TYR A 31 10.22 5.62 3.51
N LEU A 32 10.00 6.86 3.92
CA LEU A 32 8.79 7.19 4.66
C LEU A 32 7.62 7.23 3.67
N LEU A 33 6.53 6.53 3.97
CA LEU A 33 5.32 6.49 3.16
C LEU A 33 4.26 7.40 3.79
N ASN A 34 3.87 8.45 3.06
CA ASN A 34 2.63 9.16 3.34
C ASN A 34 1.53 8.62 2.43
N LEU A 35 0.53 7.96 3.02
CA LEU A 35 -0.59 7.36 2.29
C LEU A 35 -1.85 8.20 2.49
N GLN A 36 -2.20 9.00 1.48
CA GLN A 36 -3.40 9.83 1.51
C GLN A 36 -4.57 9.07 0.90
N ILE A 37 -5.65 8.89 1.68
CA ILE A 37 -6.87 8.20 1.25
C ILE A 37 -7.97 9.23 1.00
N ALA A 38 -8.78 9.03 -0.03
CA ALA A 38 -9.95 9.87 -0.28
C ALA A 38 -10.96 9.80 0.91
N PRO A 39 -11.65 10.90 1.27
CA PRO A 39 -12.49 10.96 2.46
C PRO A 39 -13.88 10.34 2.23
N PHE A 40 -13.94 9.12 1.70
CA PHE A 40 -15.18 8.39 1.45
C PHE A 40 -15.10 7.00 2.08
N ALA A 41 -16.20 6.53 2.65
CA ALA A 41 -16.31 5.19 3.24
C ALA A 41 -16.81 4.21 2.17
N THR A 42 -15.86 3.62 1.44
CA THR A 42 -16.10 2.57 0.43
C THR A 42 -15.32 1.31 0.83
N ASP A 43 -15.58 0.20 0.14
CA ASP A 43 -14.83 -1.05 0.29
C ASP A 43 -13.37 -0.93 -0.16
N ALA A 44 -13.12 -0.10 -1.17
CA ALA A 44 -11.80 0.37 -1.58
C ALA A 44 -11.85 1.86 -1.96
N ALA A 45 -10.80 2.61 -1.63
CA ALA A 45 -10.68 4.03 -1.93
C ALA A 45 -9.38 4.32 -2.70
N PRO A 46 -9.40 5.19 -3.72
CA PRO A 46 -8.17 5.61 -4.38
C PRO A 46 -7.26 6.32 -3.38
N SER A 47 -5.95 6.11 -3.54
CA SER A 47 -4.94 6.71 -2.68
C SER A 47 -3.89 7.48 -3.49
N ARG A 48 -3.20 8.41 -2.83
CA ARG A 48 -2.02 9.10 -3.35
C ARG A 48 -0.81 8.74 -2.49
N PRO A 49 -0.08 7.66 -2.80
CA PRO A 49 1.14 7.31 -2.07
C PRO A 49 2.25 8.32 -2.40
N MET A 50 2.85 8.91 -1.37
CA MET A 50 4.03 9.76 -1.51
C MET A 50 5.21 9.17 -0.75
N LEU A 51 6.31 8.93 -1.45
CA LEU A 51 7.58 8.49 -0.87
C LEU A 51 8.41 9.72 -0.47
N LEU A 52 8.87 9.74 0.78
CA LEU A 52 9.75 10.77 1.31
C LEU A 52 11.08 10.11 1.71
N LYS A 53 12.20 10.77 1.41
CA LYS A 53 13.51 10.30 1.87
C LYS A 53 13.59 10.43 3.39
N GLN A 54 14.20 9.44 4.04
CA GLN A 54 14.64 9.58 5.43
C GLN A 54 15.78 10.62 5.49
N LEU A 55 15.76 11.45 6.53
CA LEU A 55 16.81 12.44 6.81
C LEU A 55 18.11 11.77 7.24
#